data_AF-A0A6L9KSQ7-F1
#
_entry.id   AF-A0A6L9KSQ7-F1
#
_cell.length_a   1.000
_cell.length_b   1.000
_cell.length_c   1.000
_cell.angle_alpha   90.00
_cell.angle_beta   90.00
_cell.angle_gamma   90.00
#
_symmetry.space_group_name_H-M   'P 1'
#
loop_
_entity.id
_entity.type
_entity.pdbx_description
1 polymer ?
#
loop_
_entity_poly.entity_id
_entity_poly.type
_entity_poly.pdbx_seq_one_letter_code
_entity_poly.pdbx_strand_id
1 'polypeptide(L)'
;DYTAAPTCATCHMSATPEQKVTHDVGERISWTLRPAVSTKLNMVRLSNGDEFDQPEGQALPQVGDEVKGAKVTQILTWTQRRDKMKNVCAACHSANTVAGHYKQFDDLVELYNDKYAKPIAGVMKELEDKGYLTRQPMDAKIKWTWFEIWHHEGRRARHGAAMSGPDYTWWHGIYEVSQHTYFKWIPELKEVVRKKDGNEDFANALLDKYFKPIAGHDWFFNGMGKDAIEKVRKGYEERYGKGSMK
;
A
#
# COMPACT_ATOMS: atom_id res chain seq x y z
N ASP A 1 -29.24 -18.37 8.69
CA ASP A 1 -27.97 -18.69 9.38
C ASP A 1 -26.91 -19.10 8.39
N TYR A 2 -25.81 -18.36 8.32
CA TYR A 2 -24.60 -18.77 7.61
C TYR A 2 -23.59 -19.18 8.67
N THR A 3 -23.39 -20.48 8.87
CA THR A 3 -22.42 -21.03 9.83
C THR A 3 -21.01 -21.20 9.24
N ALA A 4 -20.84 -20.90 7.95
CA ALA A 4 -19.58 -21.07 7.23
C ALA A 4 -18.85 -19.74 7.06
N ALA A 5 -17.58 -19.69 7.48
CA ALA A 5 -16.66 -18.62 7.19
C ALA A 5 -15.69 -19.04 6.07
N PRO A 6 -15.25 -18.11 5.20
CA PRO A 6 -14.28 -18.45 4.17
C PRO A 6 -12.92 -18.79 4.79
N THR A 7 -12.19 -19.69 4.14
CA THR A 7 -10.79 -19.99 4.43
C THR A 7 -9.87 -19.41 3.36
N CYS A 8 -8.56 -19.52 3.55
CA CYS A 8 -7.56 -19.16 2.53
C CYS A 8 -7.86 -19.83 1.18
N ALA A 9 -8.18 -21.13 1.20
CA ALA A 9 -8.51 -21.89 0.00
C ALA A 9 -9.82 -21.40 -0.63
N THR A 10 -10.85 -21.11 0.17
CA THR A 10 -12.12 -20.55 -0.31
C THR A 10 -11.88 -19.31 -1.17
N CYS A 11 -11.05 -18.40 -0.67
CA CYS A 11 -10.74 -17.13 -1.33
C CYS A 11 -9.82 -17.28 -2.53
N HIS A 12 -8.75 -18.08 -2.44
CA HIS A 12 -7.68 -18.07 -3.45
C HIS A 12 -7.76 -19.19 -4.49
N MET A 13 -8.42 -20.32 -4.20
CA MET A 13 -8.28 -21.54 -5.01
C MET A 13 -9.59 -22.26 -5.29
N SER A 14 -10.54 -22.26 -4.35
CA SER A 14 -11.79 -23.03 -4.47
C SER A 14 -12.71 -22.49 -5.56
N ALA A 15 -13.53 -23.36 -6.12
CA ALA A 15 -14.54 -22.99 -7.10
C ALA A 15 -15.66 -22.11 -6.50
N THR A 16 -16.33 -21.38 -7.36
CA THR A 16 -17.65 -20.75 -7.13
C THR A 16 -18.61 -21.25 -8.23
N PRO A 17 -19.90 -20.85 -8.24
CA PRO A 17 -20.79 -21.17 -9.36
C PRO A 17 -20.29 -20.71 -10.74
N GLU A 18 -19.50 -19.62 -10.78
CA GLU A 18 -19.05 -18.97 -12.02
C GLU A 18 -17.56 -19.21 -12.33
N GLN A 19 -16.81 -19.85 -11.43
CA GLN A 19 -15.38 -20.13 -11.65
C GLN A 19 -14.96 -21.49 -11.08
N LYS A 20 -14.07 -22.20 -11.79
CA LYS A 20 -13.55 -23.51 -11.37
C LYS A 20 -12.50 -23.39 -10.28
N VAL A 21 -12.12 -24.53 -9.69
CA VAL A 21 -10.93 -24.64 -8.83
C VAL A 21 -9.69 -24.25 -9.64
N THR A 22 -8.75 -23.54 -9.01
CA THR A 22 -7.45 -23.21 -9.58
C THR A 22 -6.32 -23.57 -8.61
N HIS A 23 -5.17 -23.98 -9.16
CA HIS A 23 -3.92 -24.13 -8.41
C HIS A 23 -3.03 -22.87 -8.51
N ASP A 24 -3.44 -21.89 -9.30
CA ASP A 24 -2.79 -20.60 -9.42
C ASP A 24 -3.44 -19.61 -8.43
N VAL A 25 -2.75 -19.39 -7.30
CA VAL A 25 -3.17 -18.46 -6.24
C VAL A 25 -3.11 -16.98 -6.68
N GLY A 26 -2.42 -16.69 -7.79
CA GLY A 26 -2.29 -15.37 -8.39
C GLY A 26 -3.53 -14.96 -9.19
N GLU A 27 -4.34 -15.88 -9.68
CA GLU A 27 -5.43 -15.60 -10.63
C GLU A 27 -6.48 -14.60 -10.11
N ARG A 28 -6.56 -14.40 -8.78
CA ARG A 28 -7.50 -13.48 -8.09
C ARG A 28 -6.84 -12.22 -7.49
N ILE A 29 -5.53 -12.05 -7.64
CA ILE A 29 -4.76 -10.96 -7.01
C ILE A 29 -4.78 -9.69 -7.87
N SER A 30 -5.57 -8.69 -7.46
CA SER A 30 -5.60 -7.40 -8.17
C SER A 30 -4.45 -6.45 -7.82
N TRP A 31 -3.95 -6.50 -6.59
CA TRP A 31 -2.84 -5.66 -6.09
C TRP A 31 -1.65 -6.51 -5.68
N THR A 32 -0.43 -6.10 -6.02
CA THR A 32 0.75 -6.61 -5.31
C THR A 32 0.96 -5.85 -4.00
N LEU A 33 0.94 -6.56 -2.89
CA LEU A 33 1.18 -6.02 -1.55
C LEU A 33 2.60 -6.28 -1.05
N ARG A 34 3.44 -6.88 -1.89
CA ARG A 34 4.84 -7.20 -1.57
C ARG A 34 5.80 -5.99 -1.68
N PRO A 35 5.79 -5.18 -2.75
CA PRO A 35 6.77 -4.11 -2.89
C PRO A 35 6.51 -2.95 -1.91
N ALA A 36 7.51 -2.08 -1.77
CA ALA A 36 7.39 -0.87 -0.99
C ALA A 36 6.24 0.02 -1.50
N VAL A 37 6.10 0.16 -2.82
CA VAL A 37 4.95 0.81 -3.45
C VAL A 37 4.11 -0.25 -4.15
N SER A 38 2.87 -0.42 -3.69
CA SER A 38 1.90 -1.33 -4.31
C SER A 38 1.47 -0.84 -5.68
N THR A 39 1.23 -1.76 -6.61
CA THR A 39 0.63 -1.49 -7.92
C THR A 39 -0.37 -2.57 -8.26
N LYS A 40 -1.34 -2.27 -9.12
CA LYS A 40 -2.25 -3.28 -9.62
C LYS A 40 -1.53 -4.16 -10.64
N LEU A 41 -1.95 -5.42 -10.74
CA LEU A 41 -1.25 -6.42 -11.55
C LEU A 41 -2.16 -7.02 -12.62
N ASN A 42 -1.69 -6.98 -13.86
CA ASN A 42 -2.24 -7.77 -14.95
C ASN A 42 -1.40 -9.04 -15.10
N MET A 43 -2.02 -10.20 -15.25
CA MET A 43 -1.33 -11.46 -15.47
C MET A 43 -1.26 -11.76 -16.96
N VAL A 44 -0.08 -12.12 -17.44
CA VAL A 44 0.18 -12.55 -18.83
C VAL A 44 0.59 -14.01 -18.79
N ARG A 45 -0.14 -14.87 -19.49
CA ARG A 45 0.17 -16.31 -19.65
C ARG A 45 0.71 -16.58 -21.04
N LEU A 46 1.66 -17.51 -21.11
CA LEU A 46 2.41 -17.83 -22.31
C LEU A 46 2.14 -19.25 -22.79
N SER A 47 2.47 -19.51 -24.05
CA SER A 47 2.23 -20.80 -24.71
C SER A 47 3.09 -21.94 -24.19
N ASN A 48 4.19 -21.63 -23.50
CA ASN A 48 5.07 -22.60 -22.85
C ASN A 48 4.63 -22.95 -21.42
N GLY A 49 3.52 -22.39 -20.93
CA GLY A 49 3.01 -22.59 -19.57
C GLY A 49 3.54 -21.60 -18.55
N ASP A 50 4.49 -20.73 -18.92
CA ASP A 50 4.95 -19.67 -18.04
C ASP A 50 3.92 -18.55 -17.91
N GLU A 51 4.00 -17.82 -16.81
CA GLU A 51 3.22 -16.61 -16.58
C GLU A 51 4.02 -15.55 -15.83
N PHE A 52 3.60 -14.30 -15.97
CA PHE A 52 4.17 -13.20 -15.20
C PHE A 52 3.16 -12.08 -14.97
N ASP A 53 3.39 -11.33 -13.90
CA ASP A 53 2.63 -10.13 -13.60
C ASP A 53 3.25 -8.90 -14.29
N GLN A 54 2.42 -8.15 -14.99
CA GLN A 54 2.70 -6.85 -15.60
C GLN A 54 1.99 -5.75 -14.78
N PRO A 55 2.73 -4.84 -14.12
CA PRO A 55 2.16 -3.71 -13.39
C PRO A 55 1.23 -2.83 -14.22
N GLU A 56 0.19 -2.30 -13.58
CA GLU A 56 -0.67 -1.26 -14.16
C GLU A 56 0.16 -0.03 -14.57
N GLY A 57 -0.19 0.55 -15.72
CA GLY A 57 0.53 1.67 -16.34
C GLY A 57 1.66 1.26 -17.29
N GLN A 58 2.07 -0.01 -17.30
CA GLN A 58 2.97 -0.54 -18.33
C GLN A 58 2.17 -1.01 -19.54
N ALA A 59 2.76 -0.91 -20.73
CA ALA A 59 2.15 -1.45 -21.95
C ALA A 59 1.91 -2.96 -21.78
N LEU A 60 0.68 -3.39 -22.09
CA LEU A 60 0.33 -4.81 -22.13
C LEU A 60 0.61 -5.34 -23.54
N PRO A 61 1.18 -6.55 -23.66
CA PRO A 61 1.24 -7.23 -24.95
C PRO A 61 -0.17 -7.57 -25.44
N GLN A 62 -0.29 -8.06 -26.67
CA GLN A 62 -1.50 -8.63 -27.23
C GLN A 62 -1.42 -10.16 -27.28
N VAL A 63 -2.57 -10.82 -27.31
CA VAL A 63 -2.61 -12.27 -27.53
C VAL A 63 -1.99 -12.58 -28.90
N GLY A 64 -1.02 -13.49 -28.92
CA GLY A 64 -0.23 -13.83 -30.09
C GLY A 64 1.16 -13.19 -30.15
N ASP A 65 1.40 -12.10 -29.41
CA ASP A 65 2.73 -11.46 -29.33
C ASP A 65 3.76 -12.41 -28.72
N GLU A 66 5.01 -12.29 -29.15
CA GLU A 66 6.12 -13.03 -28.56
C GLU A 66 6.80 -12.20 -27.46
N VAL A 67 6.77 -12.72 -26.24
CA VAL A 67 7.42 -12.11 -25.07
C VAL A 67 8.14 -13.20 -24.28
N LYS A 68 9.36 -12.89 -23.82
CA LYS A 68 10.21 -13.84 -23.07
C LYS A 68 10.37 -15.20 -23.78
N GLY A 69 10.36 -15.23 -25.12
CA GLY A 69 10.57 -16.44 -25.91
C GLY A 69 9.35 -17.36 -26.07
N ALA A 70 8.14 -16.91 -25.72
CA ALA A 70 6.90 -17.64 -25.95
C ALA A 70 5.75 -16.70 -26.35
N LYS A 71 4.70 -17.27 -26.97
CA LYS A 71 3.55 -16.47 -27.41
C LYS A 71 2.59 -16.21 -26.25
N VAL A 72 2.06 -15.00 -26.15
CA VAL A 72 0.98 -14.68 -25.22
C VAL A 72 -0.27 -15.44 -25.60
N THR A 73 -0.81 -16.21 -24.66
CA THR A 73 -2.05 -16.98 -24.82
C THR A 73 -3.23 -16.33 -24.12
N GLN A 74 -2.98 -15.62 -23.02
CA GLN A 74 -4.03 -14.98 -22.24
C GLN A 74 -3.49 -13.78 -21.47
N ILE A 75 -4.35 -12.77 -21.31
CA ILE A 75 -4.12 -11.63 -20.45
C ILE A 75 -5.30 -11.51 -19.50
N LEU A 76 -5.02 -11.61 -18.20
CA LEU A 76 -5.97 -11.34 -17.13
C LEU A 76 -5.67 -9.96 -16.56
N THR A 77 -6.50 -8.98 -16.91
CA THR A 77 -6.37 -7.62 -16.36
C THR A 77 -6.63 -7.59 -14.86
N TRP A 78 -6.10 -6.60 -14.16
CA TRP A 78 -6.31 -6.48 -12.71
C TRP A 78 -7.80 -6.37 -12.35
N THR A 79 -8.63 -5.76 -13.21
CA THR A 79 -10.09 -5.66 -13.04
C THR A 79 -10.73 -7.04 -13.16
N GLN A 80 -10.36 -7.84 -14.17
CA GLN A 80 -10.84 -9.22 -14.28
C GLN A 80 -10.42 -10.08 -13.08
N ARG A 81 -9.20 -9.91 -12.57
CA ARG A 81 -8.73 -10.60 -11.35
C ARG A 81 -9.52 -10.15 -10.12
N ARG A 82 -9.81 -8.84 -10.00
CA ARG A 82 -10.67 -8.28 -8.95
C ARG A 82 -12.08 -8.86 -9.04
N ASP A 83 -12.66 -8.96 -10.22
CA ASP A 83 -14.02 -9.46 -10.41
C ASP A 83 -14.11 -10.97 -10.11
N LYS A 84 -13.08 -11.75 -10.45
CA LYS A 84 -12.95 -13.15 -10.00
C LYS A 84 -12.98 -13.24 -8.46
N MET A 85 -12.28 -12.36 -7.75
CA MET A 85 -12.31 -12.35 -6.29
C MET A 85 -13.65 -11.86 -5.72
N LYS A 86 -14.25 -10.81 -6.30
CA LYS A 86 -15.59 -10.31 -5.92
C LYS A 86 -16.66 -11.38 -6.09
N ASN A 87 -16.56 -12.21 -7.12
CA ASN A 87 -17.47 -13.32 -7.34
C ASN A 87 -17.42 -14.35 -6.19
N VAL A 88 -16.26 -14.57 -5.55
CA VAL A 88 -16.18 -15.38 -4.31
C VAL A 88 -16.99 -14.73 -3.19
N CYS A 89 -16.83 -13.42 -3.00
CA CYS A 89 -17.54 -12.67 -1.96
C CYS A 89 -19.07 -12.69 -2.17
N ALA A 90 -19.52 -12.64 -3.43
CA ALA A 90 -20.92 -12.62 -3.82
C ALA A 90 -21.69 -13.91 -3.47
N ALA A 91 -20.99 -15.01 -3.16
CA ALA A 91 -21.62 -16.23 -2.65
C ALA A 91 -22.27 -16.04 -1.27
N CYS A 92 -21.83 -15.03 -0.50
CA CYS A 92 -22.30 -14.79 0.88
C CYS A 92 -22.74 -13.35 1.16
N HIS A 93 -22.23 -12.37 0.41
CA HIS A 93 -22.44 -10.94 0.68
C HIS A 93 -23.18 -10.23 -0.45
N SER A 94 -23.95 -9.19 -0.09
CA SER A 94 -24.58 -8.31 -1.07
C SER A 94 -23.54 -7.48 -1.84
N ALA A 95 -23.90 -7.05 -3.06
CA ALA A 95 -23.03 -6.25 -3.91
C ALA A 95 -22.50 -4.98 -3.22
N ASN A 96 -23.34 -4.32 -2.40
CA ASN A 96 -22.94 -3.11 -1.68
C ASN A 96 -21.85 -3.38 -0.63
N THR A 97 -21.96 -4.49 0.11
CA THR A 97 -20.92 -4.88 1.09
C THR A 97 -19.60 -5.16 0.37
N VAL A 98 -19.64 -5.89 -0.74
CA VAL A 98 -18.44 -6.22 -1.53
C VAL A 98 -17.80 -4.96 -2.10
N ALA A 99 -18.61 -4.05 -2.68
CA ALA A 99 -18.11 -2.79 -3.21
C ALA A 99 -17.49 -1.90 -2.11
N GLY A 100 -18.15 -1.80 -0.95
CA GLY A 100 -17.64 -1.04 0.19
C GLY A 100 -16.32 -1.59 0.73
N HIS A 101 -16.18 -2.91 0.86
CA HIS A 101 -14.92 -3.55 1.26
C HIS A 101 -13.78 -3.18 0.32
N TYR A 102 -14.00 -3.33 -0.99
CA TYR A 102 -12.95 -3.05 -1.97
C TYR A 102 -12.60 -1.57 -2.08
N LYS A 103 -13.58 -0.68 -1.91
CA LYS A 103 -13.29 0.75 -1.80
C LYS A 103 -12.38 1.03 -0.60
N GLN A 104 -12.68 0.49 0.58
CA GLN A 104 -11.84 0.68 1.77
C GLN A 104 -10.43 0.09 1.58
N PHE A 105 -10.32 -1.07 0.96
CA PHE A 105 -9.03 -1.69 0.67
C PHE A 105 -8.21 -0.83 -0.31
N ASP A 106 -8.81 -0.39 -1.42
CA ASP A 106 -8.14 0.44 -2.42
C ASP A 106 -7.70 1.78 -1.80
N ASP A 107 -8.59 2.47 -1.08
CA ASP A 107 -8.30 3.73 -0.39
C ASP A 107 -7.13 3.59 0.60
N LEU A 108 -7.04 2.46 1.33
CA LEU A 108 -5.93 2.22 2.25
C LEU A 108 -4.61 2.00 1.51
N VAL A 109 -4.60 1.20 0.45
CA VAL A 109 -3.39 0.94 -0.35
C VAL A 109 -2.88 2.24 -0.95
N GLU A 110 -3.77 3.08 -1.47
CA GLU A 110 -3.45 4.40 -2.00
C GLU A 110 -2.96 5.35 -0.91
N LEU A 111 -3.63 5.41 0.25
CA LEU A 111 -3.17 6.19 1.41
C LEU A 111 -1.74 5.81 1.80
N TYR A 112 -1.48 4.52 1.97
CA TYR A 112 -0.15 4.04 2.32
C TYR A 112 0.89 4.40 1.24
N ASN A 113 0.57 4.14 -0.02
CA ASN A 113 1.45 4.40 -1.16
C ASN A 113 1.82 5.88 -1.26
N ASP A 114 0.80 6.75 -1.24
CA ASP A 114 0.96 8.16 -1.57
C ASP A 114 1.46 8.96 -0.39
N LYS A 115 0.96 8.67 0.82
CA LYS A 115 1.37 9.40 2.02
C LYS A 115 2.71 8.93 2.57
N TYR A 116 3.07 7.65 2.45
CA TYR A 116 4.28 7.14 3.10
C TYR A 116 5.29 6.59 2.10
N ALA A 117 4.87 5.64 1.26
CA ALA A 117 5.86 4.86 0.54
C ALA A 117 6.59 5.62 -0.59
N LYS A 118 5.83 6.29 -1.46
CA LYS A 118 6.38 7.10 -2.55
C LYS A 118 7.27 8.25 -2.06
N PRO A 119 6.87 9.08 -1.07
CA PRO A 119 7.71 10.18 -0.62
C PRO A 119 9.00 9.68 0.05
N ILE A 120 8.93 8.65 0.91
CA ILE A 120 10.14 8.07 1.51
C ILE A 120 11.06 7.49 0.43
N ALA A 121 10.53 6.70 -0.52
CA ALA A 121 11.32 6.14 -1.60
C ALA A 121 12.03 7.22 -2.45
N GLY A 122 11.33 8.34 -2.73
CA GLY A 122 11.90 9.49 -3.42
C GLY A 122 13.07 10.12 -2.66
N VAL A 123 12.91 10.33 -1.35
CA VAL A 123 13.98 10.84 -0.50
C VAL A 123 15.17 9.88 -0.42
N MET A 124 14.91 8.59 -0.20
CA MET A 124 15.97 7.57 -0.14
C MET A 124 16.79 7.54 -1.43
N LYS A 125 16.13 7.64 -2.58
CA LYS A 125 16.79 7.74 -3.89
C LYS A 125 17.67 8.99 -4.00
N GLU A 126 17.20 10.16 -3.57
CA GLU A 126 18.00 11.39 -3.62
C GLU A 126 19.22 11.34 -2.68
N LEU A 127 19.08 10.72 -1.50
CA LEU A 127 20.20 10.49 -0.60
C LEU A 127 21.26 9.59 -1.25
N GLU A 128 20.86 8.53 -1.95
CA GLU A 128 21.79 7.65 -2.67
C GLU A 128 22.45 8.37 -3.86
N ASP A 129 21.67 9.07 -4.68
CA ASP A 129 22.18 9.75 -5.88
C ASP A 129 23.13 10.91 -5.55
N LYS A 130 22.93 11.59 -4.42
CA LYS A 130 23.84 12.63 -3.90
C LYS A 130 24.92 12.08 -2.96
N GLY A 131 24.99 10.76 -2.81
CA GLY A 131 26.01 10.06 -2.03
C GLY A 131 25.94 10.29 -0.51
N TYR A 132 24.79 10.69 0.04
CA TYR A 132 24.54 10.67 1.48
C TYR A 132 24.34 9.25 2.01
N LEU A 133 23.89 8.34 1.14
CA LEU A 133 23.83 6.90 1.38
C LEU A 133 24.56 6.17 0.26
N THR A 134 25.10 4.99 0.55
CA THR A 134 25.58 4.09 -0.51
C THR A 134 24.38 3.40 -1.18
N ARG A 135 24.61 2.61 -2.24
CA ARG A 135 23.56 1.74 -2.81
C ARG A 135 23.46 0.36 -2.14
N GLN A 136 24.34 0.06 -1.17
CA GLN A 136 24.31 -1.23 -0.49
C GLN A 136 23.02 -1.35 0.35
N PRO A 137 22.23 -2.42 0.21
CA PRO A 137 21.06 -2.60 1.05
C PRO A 137 21.43 -2.72 2.53
N MET A 138 20.63 -2.13 3.41
CA MET A 138 20.72 -2.31 4.88
C MET A 138 22.06 -1.92 5.55
N ASP A 139 22.87 -1.07 4.92
CA ASP A 139 24.15 -0.59 5.47
C ASP A 139 24.01 0.64 6.39
N ALA A 140 22.79 1.16 6.56
CA ALA A 140 22.50 2.34 7.35
C ALA A 140 21.19 2.18 8.14
N LYS A 141 21.14 2.75 9.35
CA LYS A 141 19.97 2.69 10.22
C LYS A 141 18.68 3.16 9.53
N ILE A 142 18.75 4.27 8.79
CA ILE A 142 17.62 4.82 8.02
C ILE A 142 17.06 3.82 6.99
N LYS A 143 17.90 2.97 6.40
CA LYS A 143 17.47 1.92 5.47
C LYS A 143 16.75 0.79 6.19
N TRP A 144 17.19 0.44 7.39
CA TRP A 144 16.47 -0.51 8.24
C TRP A 144 15.11 0.04 8.67
N THR A 145 15.05 1.29 9.14
CA THR A 145 13.78 1.94 9.48
C THR A 145 12.84 2.01 8.28
N TRP A 146 13.37 2.32 7.09
CA TRP A 146 12.59 2.27 5.87
C TRP A 146 12.07 0.85 5.59
N PHE A 147 12.90 -0.18 5.77
CA PHE A 147 12.48 -1.57 5.66
C PHE A 147 11.34 -1.94 6.61
N GLU A 148 11.41 -1.55 7.88
CA GLU A 148 10.32 -1.77 8.84
C GLU A 148 9.01 -1.11 8.36
N ILE A 149 9.09 0.16 7.91
CA ILE A 149 7.94 0.92 7.41
C ILE A 149 7.26 0.19 6.25
N TRP A 150 8.02 -0.31 5.27
CA TRP A 150 7.40 -0.88 4.07
C TRP A 150 7.19 -2.38 4.10
N HIS A 151 8.15 -3.14 4.61
CA HIS A 151 8.15 -4.60 4.58
C HIS A 151 7.35 -5.18 5.74
N HIS A 152 7.49 -4.63 6.94
CA HIS A 152 6.84 -5.17 8.12
C HIS A 152 5.44 -4.55 8.27
N GLU A 153 5.38 -3.26 8.53
CA GLU A 153 4.15 -2.58 8.96
C GLU A 153 3.27 -2.22 7.77
N GLY A 154 3.87 -1.68 6.71
CA GLY A 154 3.16 -1.37 5.47
C GLY A 154 2.56 -2.59 4.81
N ARG A 155 3.22 -3.75 4.86
CA ARG A 155 2.62 -5.01 4.38
C ARG A 155 1.49 -5.47 5.29
N ARG A 156 1.67 -5.43 6.62
CA ARG A 156 0.62 -5.79 7.59
C ARG A 156 -0.63 -4.94 7.40
N ALA A 157 -0.48 -3.63 7.25
CA ALA A 157 -1.58 -2.71 7.03
C ALA A 157 -2.41 -3.11 5.79
N ARG A 158 -1.74 -3.28 4.64
CA ARG A 158 -2.39 -3.60 3.37
C ARG A 158 -3.00 -5.00 3.36
N HIS A 159 -2.33 -6.00 3.93
CA HIS A 159 -2.89 -7.36 4.06
C HIS A 159 -4.06 -7.41 5.06
N GLY A 160 -3.97 -6.65 6.15
CA GLY A 160 -5.05 -6.47 7.12
C GLY A 160 -6.31 -5.97 6.42
N ALA A 161 -6.22 -4.91 5.61
CA ALA A 161 -7.40 -4.42 4.91
C ALA A 161 -7.92 -5.39 3.85
N ALA A 162 -7.04 -6.06 3.11
CA ALA A 162 -7.43 -7.06 2.11
C ALA A 162 -8.23 -8.24 2.72
N MET A 163 -7.99 -8.56 4.00
CA MET A 163 -8.55 -9.74 4.67
C MET A 163 -9.41 -9.38 5.90
N SER A 164 -9.93 -8.16 5.96
CA SER A 164 -10.83 -7.70 7.03
C SER A 164 -10.25 -7.84 8.45
N GLY A 165 -8.94 -7.61 8.60
CA GLY A 165 -8.22 -7.55 9.88
C GLY A 165 -8.02 -6.11 10.33
N PRO A 166 -8.96 -5.49 11.08
CA PRO A 166 -8.89 -4.08 11.46
C PRO A 166 -7.69 -3.77 12.36
N ASP A 167 -7.33 -4.67 13.26
CA ASP A 167 -6.21 -4.51 14.18
C ASP A 167 -4.85 -4.50 13.46
N TYR A 168 -4.68 -5.41 12.48
CA TYR A 168 -3.51 -5.44 11.60
C TYR A 168 -3.48 -4.28 10.60
N THR A 169 -4.65 -3.78 10.21
CA THR A 169 -4.76 -2.59 9.37
C THR A 169 -4.26 -1.35 10.12
N TRP A 170 -4.70 -1.22 11.37
CA TRP A 170 -4.55 -0.01 12.15
C TRP A 170 -3.37 -0.10 13.12
N TRP A 171 -3.52 -0.83 14.23
CA TRP A 171 -2.55 -0.85 15.34
C TRP A 171 -1.22 -1.49 14.97
N HIS A 172 -1.23 -2.62 14.26
CA HIS A 172 -0.01 -3.29 13.77
C HIS A 172 0.37 -2.92 12.33
N GLY A 173 -0.22 -1.82 11.83
CA GLY A 173 -0.10 -1.37 10.45
C GLY A 173 0.13 0.14 10.39
N ILE A 174 -0.89 0.91 10.02
CA ILE A 174 -0.77 2.37 9.79
C ILE A 174 -0.28 3.14 11.01
N TYR A 175 -0.60 2.69 12.23
CA TYR A 175 -0.09 3.29 13.46
C TYR A 175 1.44 3.20 13.51
N GLU A 176 1.99 2.00 13.35
CA GLU A 176 3.44 1.76 13.39
C GLU A 176 4.14 2.43 12.19
N VAL A 177 3.57 2.35 10.98
CA VAL A 177 4.04 3.09 9.79
C VAL A 177 4.20 4.57 10.09
N SER A 178 3.18 5.18 10.71
CA SER A 178 3.19 6.59 11.06
C SER A 178 4.23 6.87 12.14
N GLN A 179 4.25 6.07 13.21
CA GLN A 179 5.20 6.22 14.30
C GLN A 179 6.65 6.17 13.79
N HIS A 180 6.98 5.18 12.97
CA HIS A 180 8.30 5.02 12.40
C HIS A 180 8.64 6.13 11.41
N THR A 181 7.69 6.59 10.60
CA THR A 181 7.92 7.71 9.69
C THR A 181 8.31 8.97 10.47
N TYR A 182 7.47 9.42 11.40
CA TYR A 182 7.66 10.73 12.05
C TYR A 182 8.68 10.71 13.18
N PHE A 183 8.77 9.63 13.95
CA PHE A 183 9.60 9.58 15.16
C PHE A 183 10.91 8.81 15.01
N LYS A 184 11.12 8.10 13.88
CA LYS A 184 12.39 7.42 13.59
C LYS A 184 13.01 7.90 12.29
N TRP A 185 12.30 7.71 11.17
CA TRP A 185 12.86 7.92 9.84
C TRP A 185 13.17 9.39 9.53
N ILE A 186 12.26 10.33 9.85
CA ILE A 186 12.53 11.77 9.66
C ILE A 186 13.72 12.26 10.51
N PRO A 187 13.81 11.94 11.81
CA PRO A 187 15.02 12.23 12.60
C PRO A 187 16.29 11.61 12.01
N GLU A 188 16.23 10.38 11.54
CA GLU A 188 17.37 9.69 10.93
C GLU A 188 17.79 10.30 9.59
N LEU A 189 16.85 10.83 8.79
CA LEU A 189 17.15 11.62 7.60
C LEU A 189 18.03 12.83 7.96
N LYS A 190 17.63 13.59 8.98
CA LYS A 190 18.40 14.76 9.45
C LYS A 190 19.78 14.33 9.97
N GLU A 191 19.84 13.22 10.70
CA GLU A 191 21.09 12.65 11.20
C GLU A 191 22.07 12.28 10.08
N VAL A 192 21.58 11.59 9.04
CA VAL A 192 22.38 11.15 7.89
C VAL A 192 23.00 12.34 7.18
N VAL A 193 22.21 13.38 6.94
CA VAL A 193 22.68 14.59 6.26
C VAL A 193 23.66 15.34 7.16
N ARG A 194 23.34 15.55 8.45
CA ARG A 194 24.23 16.23 9.40
C ARG A 194 25.58 15.53 9.55
N LYS A 195 25.61 14.19 9.63
CA LYS A 195 26.85 13.42 9.76
C LYS A 195 27.78 13.53 8.55
N LYS A 196 27.25 13.71 7.34
CA LYS A 196 28.06 13.79 6.14
C LYS A 196 28.74 15.15 6.00
N ASP A 197 27.98 16.24 6.15
CA ASP A 197 28.47 17.59 5.85
C ASP A 197 27.78 18.71 6.66
N GLY A 198 26.92 18.38 7.62
CA GLY A 198 26.21 19.37 8.44
C GLY A 198 25.06 20.09 7.71
N ASN A 199 24.70 19.69 6.50
CA ASN A 199 23.75 20.41 5.64
C ASN A 199 22.28 20.14 6.00
N GLU A 200 21.82 20.52 7.20
CA GLU A 200 20.43 20.27 7.60
C GLU A 200 19.38 20.88 6.67
N ASP A 201 19.73 21.95 5.94
CA ASP A 201 18.88 22.58 4.91
C ASP A 201 18.54 21.59 3.79
N PHE A 202 19.47 20.70 3.42
CA PHE A 202 19.19 19.67 2.42
C PHE A 202 18.15 18.66 2.92
N ALA A 203 18.21 18.24 4.19
CA ALA A 203 17.17 17.37 4.77
C ALA A 203 15.80 18.05 4.78
N ASN A 204 15.74 19.33 5.14
CA ASN A 204 14.50 20.11 5.13
C ASN A 204 13.95 20.30 3.70
N ALA A 205 14.82 20.57 2.72
CA ALA A 205 14.43 20.69 1.31
C ALA A 205 13.83 19.38 0.75
N LEU A 206 14.34 18.22 1.17
CA LEU A 206 13.76 16.92 0.82
C LEU A 206 12.36 16.73 1.42
N LEU A 207 12.15 17.14 2.68
CA LEU A 207 10.83 17.10 3.32
C LEU A 207 9.84 18.09 2.65
N ASP A 208 10.30 19.29 2.32
CA ASP A 208 9.50 20.28 1.59
C ASP A 208 9.11 19.80 0.18
N LYS A 209 9.99 19.04 -0.48
CA LYS A 209 9.73 18.48 -1.81
C LYS A 209 8.77 17.29 -1.78
N TYR A 210 8.99 16.35 -0.87
CA TYR A 210 8.30 15.05 -0.90
C TYR A 210 7.13 14.94 0.07
N PHE A 211 7.18 15.61 1.22
CA PHE A 211 6.16 15.47 2.27
C PHE A 211 5.18 16.65 2.28
N LYS A 212 5.68 17.88 2.24
CA LYS A 212 4.84 19.09 2.38
C LYS A 212 3.70 19.24 1.36
N PRO A 213 3.82 18.80 0.09
CA PRO A 213 2.70 18.86 -0.85
C PRO A 213 1.54 17.91 -0.52
N ILE A 214 1.76 16.93 0.36
CA ILE A 214 0.75 15.94 0.73
C ILE A 214 -0.03 16.48 1.93
N ALA A 215 -1.31 16.79 1.74
CA ALA A 215 -2.18 17.35 2.79
C ALA A 215 -2.18 16.53 4.10
N GLY A 216 -1.98 15.21 4.01
CA GLY A 216 -1.88 14.33 5.18
C GLY A 216 -0.68 14.56 6.10
N HIS A 217 0.29 15.39 5.69
CA HIS A 217 1.46 15.80 6.48
C HIS A 217 1.40 17.25 6.96
N ASP A 218 0.35 18.01 6.64
CA ASP A 218 0.26 19.45 6.96
C ASP A 218 0.49 19.72 8.46
N TRP A 219 -0.09 18.88 9.32
CA TRP A 219 0.07 18.95 10.78
C TRP A 219 1.54 18.91 11.23
N PHE A 220 2.42 18.23 10.49
CA PHE A 220 3.83 18.10 10.84
C PHE A 220 4.60 19.41 10.55
N PHE A 221 4.20 20.14 9.52
CA PHE A 221 4.86 21.39 9.11
C PHE A 221 4.26 22.63 9.76
N ASN A 222 2.93 22.67 9.87
CA ASN A 222 2.18 23.85 10.26
C ASN A 222 1.47 23.69 11.62
N GLY A 223 1.55 22.51 12.24
CA GLY A 223 0.74 22.18 13.42
C GLY A 223 -0.75 22.06 13.07
N MET A 224 -1.59 21.94 14.08
CA MET A 224 -3.04 22.11 13.91
C MET A 224 -3.41 23.55 14.24
N GLY A 225 -3.80 24.33 13.22
CA GLY A 225 -4.35 25.67 13.43
C GLY A 225 -5.62 25.66 14.27
N LYS A 226 -5.99 26.81 14.86
CA LYS A 226 -7.20 26.96 15.69
C LYS A 226 -8.45 26.45 14.97
N ASP A 227 -8.58 26.75 13.68
CA ASP A 227 -9.74 26.33 12.87
C ASP A 227 -9.80 24.81 12.68
N ALA A 228 -8.64 24.15 12.51
CA ALA A 228 -8.56 22.70 12.39
C ALA A 228 -8.94 22.03 13.72
N ILE A 229 -8.43 22.54 14.85
CA ILE A 229 -8.79 22.06 16.19
C ILE A 229 -10.28 22.24 16.43
N GLU A 230 -10.84 23.41 16.08
CA GLU A 230 -12.26 23.70 16.24
C GLU A 230 -13.14 22.79 15.38
N LYS A 231 -12.71 22.48 14.15
CA LYS A 231 -13.39 21.51 13.29
C LYS A 231 -13.38 20.11 13.91
N VAL A 232 -12.26 19.66 14.46
CA VAL A 232 -12.17 18.37 15.18
C VAL A 232 -13.08 18.39 16.40
N ARG A 233 -13.06 19.47 17.19
CA ARG A 233 -13.90 19.65 18.38
C ARG A 233 -15.38 19.55 18.05
N LYS A 234 -15.85 20.29 17.04
CA LYS A 234 -17.24 20.21 16.56
C LYS A 234 -17.62 18.80 16.13
N GLY A 235 -16.77 18.13 15.33
CA GLY A 235 -17.02 16.76 14.90
C GLY A 235 -17.10 15.76 16.06
N TYR A 236 -16.26 15.92 17.08
CA TYR A 236 -16.34 15.14 18.32
C TYR A 236 -17.64 15.42 19.06
N GLU A 237 -18.01 16.70 19.22
CA GLU A 237 -19.23 17.09 19.93
C GLU A 237 -20.51 16.64 19.24
N GLU A 238 -20.56 16.69 17.91
CA GLU A 238 -21.66 16.17 17.10
C GLU A 238 -21.83 14.66 17.26
N ARG A 239 -20.71 13.93 17.36
CA ARG A 239 -20.73 12.46 17.41
C ARG A 239 -20.91 11.90 18.82
N TYR A 240 -20.33 12.55 19.82
CA TYR A 240 -20.17 12.02 21.18
C TYR A 240 -20.77 12.94 22.26
N GLY A 241 -21.36 14.07 21.87
CA GLY A 241 -21.97 15.04 22.78
C GLY A 241 -21.03 16.18 23.19
N LYS A 242 -21.62 17.28 23.68
CA LYS A 242 -20.91 18.50 24.07
C LYS A 242 -19.85 18.22 25.15
N GLY A 243 -18.63 18.76 24.98
CA GLY A 243 -17.52 18.55 25.91
C GLY A 243 -16.83 17.19 25.82
N SER A 244 -17.11 16.41 24.76
CA SER A 244 -16.47 15.09 24.53
C SER A 244 -15.00 15.18 24.11
N MET A 245 -14.57 16.31 23.55
CA MET A 245 -13.16 16.63 23.33
C MET A 245 -12.66 17.47 24.51
N LYS A 246 -11.80 16.88 25.35
CA LYS A 246 -11.19 17.52 26.52
C LYS A 246 -9.91 18.24 26.17
#